data_AF-A0A7S1X3I9-F1
#
_entry.id   AF-A0A7S1X3I9-F1
#
_cell.length_a   1.000
_cell.length_b   1.000
_cell.length_c   1.000
_cell.angle_alpha   90.00
_cell.angle_beta   90.00
_cell.angle_gamma   90.00
#
_symmetry.space_group_name_H-M   'P 1'
#
loop_
_entity.id
_entity.type
_entity.pdbx_description
1 polymer ?
#
loop_
_entity_poly.entity_id
_entity_poly.type
_entity_poly.pdbx_seq_one_letter_code
_entity_poly.pdbx_strand_id
1 'polypeptide(L)'
;MPPNKDYVGLVSEYIHSVSHDESEPVEVRQLATRAWGALKRSAKAGTRRTLPSNEEIEAVLAERKLTTIVFFLDETFEELEYDVTTTVLEAVEQLAAVIKLENYNTFTLFECRKHTAAKTGAEPMPDEHILLDDNKYMADVLVEFRTGKAAKEGMQSKILFKKRMFRETDETITEPVFVNLSFVQAQHDYLNGNYPVVREDAAQMCSLQIQAEYGSSLLDNEDGIGSNIEKFVTKQVLMTRPREEWKTDVTARYRALEQFSKEDARLQFLRILRSLPYGNSIFFPVKRIEDPIGLLPGKLILGINKRGVHFFRPVPKEYLHSAELRDIMQFGSSSQAVFFKMRVAGVLHIFQFETKQGEDICMALQTHINDIMMKGYSKAKAMAAAEGKGGAGKEGLPQANFGPKYEAHVSQIQKMLEEANKRADEMAKKEAALREEKTAVERDLEDAKDRLAQLEENSTSQEDRAANMQSEVDRLSSALAVAEKKAEQLKSEKEAEVAAAAAAAKEAGAEHEAAAVAAASNAVMAAKAAALESAEAEVSDLKSQLSALTTEVRELEKNNSNMVKEKQLLQNKMERLEKAKTSEAKKLASDLETQTNCVCMVQ
;
A
#
# COMPACT_ATOMS: atom_id res chain seq x y z
N MET A 1 22.98 24.81 -32.09
CA MET A 1 21.50 24.84 -32.25
C MET A 1 21.20 24.87 -33.74
N PRO A 2 20.15 24.19 -34.23
CA PRO A 2 19.74 24.33 -35.62
C PRO A 2 19.32 25.79 -35.92
N PRO A 3 19.68 26.34 -37.08
CA PRO A 3 19.15 27.62 -37.56
C PRO A 3 17.62 27.57 -37.70
N ASN A 4 16.98 28.74 -37.84
CA ASN A 4 15.55 28.78 -38.13
C ASN A 4 15.24 28.10 -39.50
N LYS A 5 13.97 27.85 -39.78
CA LYS A 5 13.56 27.18 -41.04
C LYS A 5 13.95 27.94 -42.31
N ASP A 6 14.07 29.26 -42.25
CA ASP A 6 14.40 30.10 -43.40
C ASP A 6 15.89 30.03 -43.74
N TYR A 7 16.74 29.91 -42.72
CA TYR A 7 18.20 29.89 -42.86
C TYR A 7 18.81 28.48 -42.85
N VAL A 8 18.08 27.46 -42.37
CA VAL A 8 18.62 26.10 -42.28
C VAL A 8 19.04 25.59 -43.66
N GLY A 9 18.29 25.89 -44.72
CA GLY A 9 18.64 25.52 -46.10
C GLY A 9 19.93 26.18 -46.57
N LEU A 10 20.06 27.50 -46.36
CA LEU A 10 21.25 28.27 -46.74
C LEU A 10 22.51 27.80 -46.00
N VAL A 11 22.41 27.65 -44.67
CA VAL A 11 23.54 27.20 -43.83
C VAL A 11 23.91 25.75 -44.17
N SER A 12 22.91 24.89 -44.38
CA SER A 12 23.07 23.51 -44.80
C SER A 12 23.85 23.41 -46.10
N GLU A 13 23.39 24.14 -47.13
CA GLU A 13 24.00 24.12 -48.46
C GLU A 13 25.44 24.65 -48.44
N TYR A 14 25.70 25.74 -47.71
CA TYR A 14 27.05 26.29 -47.55
C TYR A 14 28.01 25.30 -46.86
N ILE A 15 27.61 24.71 -45.73
CA ILE A 15 28.48 23.75 -45.02
C ILE A 15 28.69 22.50 -45.89
N HIS A 16 27.65 22.06 -46.62
CA HIS A 16 27.75 20.93 -47.52
C HIS A 16 28.67 21.20 -48.70
N SER A 17 28.63 22.38 -49.32
CA SER A 17 29.52 22.75 -50.42
C SER A 17 30.97 22.83 -49.95
N VAL A 18 31.25 23.53 -48.85
CA VAL A 18 32.59 23.66 -48.27
C VAL A 18 33.19 22.30 -47.88
N SER A 19 32.37 21.35 -47.42
CA SER A 19 32.88 20.00 -47.08
C SER A 19 33.32 19.17 -48.30
N HIS A 20 32.86 19.50 -49.51
CA HIS A 20 33.20 18.79 -50.75
C HIS A 20 34.07 19.61 -51.71
N ASP A 21 34.34 20.87 -51.40
CA ASP A 21 35.15 21.75 -52.26
C ASP A 21 36.64 21.40 -52.11
N GLU A 22 37.23 20.79 -53.14
CA GLU A 22 38.64 20.39 -53.11
C GLU A 22 39.62 21.57 -52.99
N SER A 23 39.18 22.80 -53.29
CA SER A 23 40.00 24.01 -53.17
C SER A 23 40.19 24.48 -51.72
N GLU A 24 39.31 24.06 -50.80
CA GLU A 24 39.38 24.42 -49.39
C GLU A 24 40.44 23.58 -48.63
N PRO A 25 41.11 24.15 -47.62
CA PRO A 25 42.06 23.42 -46.79
C PRO A 25 41.42 22.19 -46.14
N VAL A 26 42.20 21.10 -46.03
CA VAL A 26 41.72 19.82 -45.48
C VAL A 26 41.08 19.99 -44.09
N GLU A 27 41.68 20.79 -43.23
CA GLU A 27 41.18 21.10 -41.88
C GLU A 27 39.80 21.76 -41.91
N VAL A 28 39.59 22.70 -42.84
CA VAL A 28 38.30 23.39 -43.04
C VAL A 28 37.25 22.42 -43.55
N ARG A 29 37.60 21.55 -44.51
CA ARG A 29 36.68 20.51 -45.01
C ARG A 29 36.27 19.51 -43.93
N GLN A 30 37.21 19.11 -43.09
CA GLN A 30 36.95 18.21 -41.95
C GLN A 30 36.01 18.87 -40.93
N LEU A 31 36.27 20.14 -40.57
CA LEU A 31 35.38 20.92 -39.70
C LEU A 31 33.99 21.08 -40.31
N ALA A 32 33.89 21.39 -41.61
CA ALA A 32 32.63 21.50 -42.31
C ALA A 32 31.85 20.17 -42.32
N THR A 33 32.54 19.05 -42.55
CA THR A 33 31.94 17.71 -42.49
C THR A 33 31.37 17.41 -41.10
N ARG A 34 32.12 17.74 -40.05
CA ARG A 34 31.67 17.56 -38.65
C ARG A 34 30.51 18.49 -38.32
N ALA A 35 30.58 19.76 -38.71
CA ALA A 35 29.51 20.74 -38.51
C ALA A 35 28.23 20.32 -39.23
N TRP A 36 28.35 19.75 -40.43
CA TRP A 36 27.23 19.20 -41.19
C TRP A 36 26.56 18.03 -40.47
N GLY A 37 27.35 17.09 -39.96
CA GLY A 37 26.85 15.97 -39.14
C GLY A 37 26.13 16.46 -37.87
N ALA A 38 26.73 17.40 -37.15
CA ALA A 38 26.15 18.00 -35.95
C ALA A 38 24.86 18.77 -36.26
N LEU A 39 24.79 19.47 -37.41
CA LEU A 39 23.59 20.15 -37.86
C LEU A 39 22.44 19.17 -38.10
N LYS A 40 22.69 18.05 -38.81
CA LYS A 40 21.69 17.00 -39.03
C LYS A 40 21.18 16.40 -37.72
N ARG A 41 22.09 16.06 -36.79
CA ARG A 41 21.72 15.51 -35.48
C ARG A 41 20.90 16.52 -34.68
N SER A 42 21.34 17.79 -34.64
CA SER A 42 20.63 18.83 -33.88
C SER A 42 19.29 19.25 -34.49
N ALA A 43 19.10 19.12 -35.81
CA ALA A 43 17.81 19.29 -36.45
C ALA A 43 16.81 18.19 -36.05
N LYS A 44 17.29 16.95 -35.83
CA LYS A 44 16.45 15.82 -35.39
C LYS A 44 16.16 15.85 -33.89
N ALA A 45 17.17 16.03 -33.05
CA ALA A 45 17.05 15.97 -31.59
C ALA A 45 16.57 17.30 -30.96
N GLY A 46 16.60 18.40 -31.72
CA GLY A 46 16.17 19.71 -31.25
C GLY A 46 17.31 20.55 -30.66
N THR A 47 16.95 21.69 -30.07
CA THR A 47 17.89 22.69 -29.58
C THR A 47 18.48 22.31 -28.22
N ARG A 48 19.81 22.46 -28.07
CA ARG A 48 20.50 22.47 -26.77
C ARG A 48 19.92 23.55 -25.86
N ARG A 49 19.85 23.26 -24.55
CA ARG A 49 19.38 24.19 -23.51
C ARG A 49 20.51 24.94 -22.80
N THR A 50 21.72 24.41 -22.84
CA THR A 50 22.90 25.01 -22.20
C THR A 50 23.96 25.41 -23.23
N LEU A 51 24.76 26.41 -22.87
CA LEU A 51 25.94 26.78 -23.66
C LEU A 51 27.04 25.71 -23.48
N PRO A 52 27.85 25.43 -24.52
CA PRO A 52 28.99 24.53 -24.38
C PRO A 52 29.96 25.00 -23.30
N SER A 53 30.40 24.07 -22.45
CA SER A 53 31.45 24.31 -21.46
C SER A 53 32.84 24.38 -22.11
N ASN A 54 33.84 24.90 -21.39
CA ASN A 54 35.23 24.92 -21.88
C ASN A 54 35.73 23.50 -22.20
N GLU A 55 35.39 22.51 -21.37
CA GLU A 55 35.73 21.11 -21.58
C GLU A 55 35.11 20.56 -22.87
N GLU A 56 33.86 20.92 -23.18
CA GLU A 56 33.20 20.58 -24.45
C GLU A 56 33.89 21.22 -25.65
N ILE A 57 34.27 22.50 -25.55
CA ILE A 57 34.95 23.22 -26.63
C ILE A 57 36.31 22.58 -26.90
N GLU A 58 37.10 22.35 -25.86
CA GLU A 58 38.40 21.67 -25.98
C GLU A 58 38.25 20.26 -26.56
N ALA A 59 37.22 19.52 -26.14
CA ALA A 59 36.96 18.18 -26.67
C ALA A 59 36.63 18.19 -28.18
N VAL A 60 35.79 19.14 -28.61
CA VAL A 60 35.44 19.31 -30.04
C VAL A 60 36.64 19.74 -30.88
N LEU A 61 37.49 20.62 -30.36
CA LEU A 61 38.71 21.08 -31.03
C LEU A 61 39.77 19.97 -31.13
N ALA A 62 39.93 19.17 -30.07
CA ALA A 62 40.87 18.06 -30.01
C ALA A 62 40.34 16.74 -30.59
N GLU A 63 39.12 16.74 -31.16
CA GLU A 63 38.45 15.56 -31.73
C GLU A 63 38.34 14.36 -30.77
N ARG A 64 38.20 14.65 -29.48
CA ARG A 64 38.01 13.63 -28.44
C ARG A 64 36.57 13.64 -27.92
N LYS A 65 36.12 12.48 -27.44
CA LYS A 65 34.89 12.41 -26.67
C LYS A 65 35.14 12.75 -25.21
N LEU A 66 34.08 13.15 -24.52
CA LEU A 66 34.05 13.28 -23.07
C LEU A 66 33.57 11.96 -22.48
N THR A 67 33.87 11.73 -21.20
CA THR A 67 33.38 10.55 -20.48
C THR A 67 32.56 10.95 -19.27
N THR A 68 31.59 10.11 -18.93
CA THR A 68 30.75 10.27 -17.75
C THR A 68 30.46 8.91 -17.13
N ILE A 69 30.12 8.91 -15.84
CA ILE A 69 29.87 7.67 -15.10
C ILE A 69 28.36 7.45 -15.01
N VAL A 70 27.92 6.27 -15.42
CA VAL A 70 26.54 5.81 -15.27
C VAL A 70 26.50 4.75 -14.19
N PHE A 71 25.72 5.00 -13.14
CA PHE A 71 25.54 4.08 -12.02
C PHE A 71 24.39 3.11 -12.26
N PHE A 72 24.45 1.95 -11.63
CA PHE A 72 23.33 1.00 -11.48
C PHE A 72 22.81 1.05 -10.03
N LEU A 73 21.68 0.38 -9.78
CA LEU A 73 21.02 0.38 -8.47
C LEU A 73 21.78 -0.39 -7.37
N ASP A 74 22.76 -1.22 -7.75
CA ASP A 74 23.70 -1.88 -6.84
C ASP A 74 24.97 -1.05 -6.59
N GLU A 75 24.98 0.22 -7.00
CA GLU A 75 26.09 1.18 -6.93
C GLU A 75 27.33 0.79 -7.77
N THR A 76 27.25 -0.28 -8.56
CA THR A 76 28.21 -0.50 -9.64
C THR A 76 28.07 0.59 -10.70
N PHE A 77 29.08 0.74 -11.56
CA PHE A 77 29.07 1.78 -12.57
C PHE A 77 29.81 1.36 -13.83
N GLU A 78 29.45 2.00 -14.93
CA GLU A 78 30.15 1.92 -16.21
C GLU A 78 30.49 3.33 -16.69
N GLU A 79 31.63 3.44 -17.38
CA GLU A 79 32.05 4.69 -18.01
C GLU A 79 31.46 4.77 -19.43
N LEU A 80 30.82 5.89 -19.72
CA LEU A 80 30.15 6.14 -20.99
C LEU A 80 30.78 7.34 -21.70
N GLU A 81 31.19 7.13 -22.94
CA GLU A 81 31.64 8.20 -23.82
C GLU A 81 30.45 8.99 -24.37
N TYR A 82 30.58 10.32 -24.43
CA TYR A 82 29.61 11.19 -25.06
C TYR A 82 30.27 12.37 -25.78
N ASP A 83 29.56 12.89 -26.78
CA ASP A 83 29.89 14.14 -27.47
C ASP A 83 28.82 15.21 -27.21
N VAL A 84 29.04 16.43 -27.72
CA VAL A 84 28.12 17.58 -27.55
C VAL A 84 26.73 17.38 -28.17
N THR A 85 26.55 16.36 -29.01
CA THR A 85 25.33 16.01 -29.73
C THR A 85 24.73 14.67 -29.31
N THR A 86 25.32 13.97 -28.35
CA THR A 86 24.88 12.65 -27.89
C THR A 86 23.61 12.80 -27.07
N THR A 87 22.54 12.13 -27.50
CA THR A 87 21.26 12.12 -26.79
C THR A 87 21.23 11.05 -25.71
N VAL A 88 20.28 11.16 -24.78
CA VAL A 88 20.01 10.13 -23.76
C VAL A 88 19.68 8.79 -24.41
N LEU A 89 18.92 8.76 -25.51
CA LEU A 89 18.60 7.52 -26.22
C LEU A 89 19.86 6.84 -26.79
N GLU A 90 20.73 7.60 -27.45
CA GLU A 90 21.98 7.08 -28.00
C GLU A 90 22.95 6.64 -26.89
N ALA A 91 22.92 7.32 -25.74
CA ALA A 91 23.66 6.92 -24.54
C ALA A 91 23.17 5.58 -23.97
N VAL A 92 21.84 5.35 -23.96
CA VAL A 92 21.24 4.08 -23.57
C VAL A 92 21.67 2.95 -24.51
N GLU A 93 21.63 3.18 -25.83
CA GLU A 93 22.05 2.19 -26.83
C GLU A 93 23.53 1.83 -26.68
N GLN A 94 24.40 2.83 -26.48
CA GLN A 94 25.83 2.62 -26.24
C GLN A 94 26.08 1.83 -24.94
N LEU A 95 25.43 2.22 -23.84
CA LEU A 95 25.58 1.52 -22.57
C LEU A 95 25.08 0.08 -22.66
N ALA A 96 23.93 -0.14 -23.31
CA ALA A 96 23.38 -1.47 -23.55
C ALA A 96 24.35 -2.36 -24.34
N ALA A 97 25.03 -1.82 -25.35
CA ALA A 97 26.07 -2.54 -26.09
C ALA A 97 27.27 -2.91 -25.21
N VAL A 98 27.73 -1.99 -24.34
CA VAL A 98 28.85 -2.23 -23.41
C VAL A 98 28.54 -3.36 -22.44
N ILE A 99 27.36 -3.34 -21.82
CA ILE A 99 26.92 -4.36 -20.85
C ILE A 99 26.33 -5.61 -21.50
N LYS A 100 26.29 -5.67 -22.84
CA LYS A 100 25.69 -6.75 -23.64
C LYS A 100 24.21 -7.01 -23.30
N LEU A 101 23.44 -5.94 -23.11
CA LEU A 101 21.99 -5.99 -22.92
C LEU A 101 21.29 -5.88 -24.28
N GLU A 102 20.69 -6.96 -24.76
CA GLU A 102 19.96 -7.01 -26.03
C GLU A 102 18.55 -6.40 -25.88
N ASN A 103 17.85 -6.75 -24.80
CA ASN A 103 16.47 -6.32 -24.57
C ASN A 103 16.38 -5.00 -23.77
N TYR A 104 17.10 -3.97 -24.21
CA TYR A 104 17.20 -2.69 -23.48
C TYR A 104 16.00 -1.74 -23.63
N ASN A 105 15.01 -2.07 -24.47
CA ASN A 105 13.86 -1.19 -24.78
C ASN A 105 13.02 -0.75 -23.57
N THR A 106 13.12 -1.45 -22.44
CA THR A 106 12.44 -1.11 -21.18
C THR A 106 13.34 -0.36 -20.20
N PHE A 107 14.60 -0.13 -20.54
CA PHE A 107 15.61 0.54 -19.72
C PHE A 107 15.94 1.92 -20.27
N THR A 108 16.41 2.80 -19.40
CA THR A 108 16.75 4.18 -19.74
C THR A 108 17.60 4.81 -18.64
N LEU A 109 17.97 6.08 -18.83
CA LEU A 109 18.67 6.88 -17.85
C LEU A 109 17.71 7.73 -17.01
N PHE A 110 18.05 7.84 -15.73
CA PHE A 110 17.38 8.66 -14.74
C PHE A 110 18.41 9.62 -14.10
N GLU A 111 17.94 10.78 -13.69
CA GLU A 111 18.64 11.60 -12.69
C GLU A 111 18.31 11.02 -11.31
N CYS A 112 19.34 10.58 -10.58
CA CYS A 112 19.25 10.20 -9.18
C CYS A 112 19.74 11.36 -8.32
N ARG A 113 18.84 11.97 -7.54
CA ARG A 113 19.17 13.05 -6.60
C ARG A 113 19.29 12.49 -5.19
N LYS A 114 20.47 12.63 -4.60
CA LYS A 114 20.76 12.27 -3.21
C LYS A 114 21.04 13.54 -2.40
N HIS A 115 20.48 13.66 -1.19
CA HIS A 115 20.68 14.84 -0.36
C HIS A 115 22.07 14.80 0.31
N THR A 116 22.92 15.82 0.12
CA THR A 116 24.28 15.81 0.68
C THR A 116 24.34 16.27 2.14
N ALA A 117 23.24 16.83 2.67
CA ALA A 117 23.16 17.34 4.03
C ALA A 117 22.14 16.57 4.87
N ALA A 118 22.55 15.44 5.46
CA ALA A 118 21.86 14.94 6.64
C ALA A 118 22.00 16.00 7.74
N LYS A 119 21.01 16.89 7.88
CA LYS A 119 20.85 17.67 9.11
C LYS A 119 20.81 16.64 10.24
N THR A 120 21.78 16.70 11.14
CA THR A 120 21.95 15.81 12.28
C THR A 120 20.61 15.51 12.95
N GLY A 121 20.15 14.26 12.84
CA GLY A 121 18.90 13.78 13.46
C GLY A 121 17.69 13.64 12.54
N ALA A 122 17.75 14.02 11.25
CA ALA A 122 16.68 13.72 10.29
C ALA A 122 16.86 12.32 9.69
N GLU A 123 15.79 11.53 9.63
CA GLU A 123 15.75 10.26 8.87
C GLU A 123 16.24 10.50 7.43
N PRO A 124 17.10 9.62 6.87
CA PRO A 124 17.59 9.76 5.51
C PRO A 124 16.39 9.84 4.55
N MET A 125 16.27 10.95 3.83
CA MET A 125 15.26 11.06 2.78
C MET A 125 15.57 10.06 1.66
N PRO A 126 14.55 9.38 1.11
CA PRO A 126 14.74 8.46 0.01
C PRO A 126 15.25 9.19 -1.24
N ASP A 127 16.09 8.50 -2.02
CA ASP A 127 16.64 8.99 -3.27
C ASP A 127 15.52 9.33 -4.27
N GLU A 128 15.59 10.51 -4.89
CA GLU A 128 14.62 10.92 -5.91
C GLU A 128 15.13 10.50 -7.30
N HIS A 129 14.33 9.69 -8.00
CA HIS A 129 14.65 9.21 -9.35
C HIS A 129 13.75 9.90 -10.38
N ILE A 130 14.33 10.72 -11.24
CA ILE A 130 13.61 11.51 -12.26
C ILE A 130 13.97 10.99 -13.65
N LEU A 131 12.97 10.72 -14.47
CA LEU A 131 13.20 10.22 -15.81
C LEU A 131 13.87 11.28 -16.70
N LEU A 132 14.92 10.88 -17.43
CA LEU A 132 15.51 11.74 -18.46
C LEU A 132 14.78 11.57 -19.79
N ASP A 133 14.52 12.68 -20.47
CA ASP A 133 13.95 12.69 -21.82
C ASP A 133 14.96 12.10 -22.81
N ASP A 134 14.53 11.09 -23.57
CA ASP A 134 15.31 10.34 -24.55
C ASP A 134 15.98 11.25 -25.61
N ASN A 135 15.39 12.41 -25.93
CA ASN A 135 15.92 13.36 -26.92
C ASN A 135 16.83 14.43 -26.31
N LYS A 136 16.95 14.48 -24.98
CA LYS A 136 17.82 15.46 -24.31
C LYS A 136 19.28 15.12 -24.53
N TYR A 137 20.13 16.14 -24.64
CA TYR A 137 21.57 15.94 -24.79
C TYR A 137 22.23 15.62 -23.44
N MET A 138 23.14 14.65 -23.43
CA MET A 138 23.92 14.28 -22.23
C MET A 138 24.69 15.47 -21.66
N ALA A 139 25.26 16.31 -22.52
CA ALA A 139 25.95 17.54 -22.10
C ALA A 139 25.03 18.50 -21.33
N ASP A 140 23.79 18.69 -21.77
CA ASP A 140 22.81 19.54 -21.06
C ASP A 140 22.45 18.94 -19.70
N VAL A 141 22.24 17.61 -19.63
CA VAL A 141 21.95 16.90 -18.38
C VAL A 141 23.07 17.12 -17.35
N LEU A 142 24.33 16.95 -17.75
CA LEU A 142 25.48 17.09 -16.86
C LEU A 142 25.70 18.53 -16.39
N VAL A 143 25.44 19.53 -17.25
CA VAL A 143 25.49 20.94 -16.85
C VAL A 143 24.37 21.27 -15.86
N GLU A 144 23.16 20.75 -16.08
CA GLU A 144 22.03 20.92 -15.16
C GLU A 144 22.29 20.27 -13.79
N PHE A 145 22.99 19.14 -13.73
CA PHE A 145 23.37 18.51 -12.46
C PHE A 145 24.31 19.40 -11.62
N ARG A 146 25.11 20.25 -12.26
CA ARG A 146 26.03 21.18 -11.57
C ARG A 146 25.40 22.53 -11.25
N THR A 147 24.49 23.01 -12.09
CA THR A 147 24.01 24.40 -12.06
C THR A 147 22.52 24.54 -11.72
N GLY A 148 21.79 23.43 -11.74
CA GLY A 148 20.37 23.34 -11.52
C GLY A 148 19.95 23.70 -10.10
N LYS A 149 18.65 23.81 -9.91
CA LYS A 149 18.05 24.14 -8.61
C LYS A 149 18.43 23.13 -7.52
N ALA A 150 18.43 21.83 -7.86
CA ALA A 150 18.81 20.76 -6.95
C ALA A 150 20.26 20.91 -6.43
N ALA A 151 21.20 21.24 -7.31
CA ALA A 151 22.60 21.48 -6.91
C ALA A 151 22.71 22.66 -5.92
N LYS A 152 21.97 23.74 -6.16
CA LYS A 152 21.92 24.92 -5.25
C LYS A 152 21.28 24.59 -3.91
N GLU A 153 20.41 23.59 -3.86
CA GLU A 153 19.75 23.09 -2.64
C GLU A 153 20.58 22.01 -1.90
N GLY A 154 21.83 21.76 -2.33
CA GLY A 154 22.70 20.78 -1.70
C GLY A 154 22.28 19.33 -1.99
N MET A 155 21.80 19.06 -3.21
CA MET A 155 21.59 17.71 -3.71
C MET A 155 22.70 17.34 -4.70
N GLN A 156 23.21 16.12 -4.58
CA GLN A 156 24.11 15.53 -5.55
C GLN A 156 23.29 14.74 -6.57
N SER A 157 23.40 15.11 -7.84
CA SER A 157 22.78 14.39 -8.96
C SER A 157 23.78 13.42 -9.59
N LYS A 158 23.32 12.21 -9.91
CA LYS A 158 24.06 11.17 -10.64
C LYS A 158 23.21 10.62 -11.77
N ILE A 159 23.85 10.08 -12.81
CA ILE A 159 23.15 9.35 -13.87
C ILE A 159 22.95 7.91 -13.39
N LEU A 160 21.71 7.43 -13.46
CA LEU A 160 21.32 6.09 -13.06
C LEU A 160 20.71 5.35 -14.25
N PHE A 161 21.23 4.18 -14.60
CA PHE A 161 20.61 3.29 -15.57
C PHE A 161 19.70 2.29 -14.85
N LYS A 162 18.41 2.32 -15.19
CA LYS A 162 17.44 1.36 -14.64
C LYS A 162 16.26 1.15 -15.56
N LYS A 163 15.44 0.16 -15.22
CA LYS A 163 14.22 -0.17 -15.96
C LYS A 163 13.15 0.90 -15.73
N ARG A 164 12.66 1.49 -16.82
CA ARG A 164 11.55 2.47 -16.84
C ARG A 164 10.21 1.79 -16.59
N MET A 165 10.03 0.58 -17.12
CA MET A 165 8.73 -0.08 -17.15
C MET A 165 8.89 -1.60 -17.12
N PHE A 166 8.05 -2.28 -16.33
CA PHE A 166 7.91 -3.73 -16.37
C PHE A 166 6.71 -4.12 -17.23
N ARG A 167 7.01 -4.75 -18.37
CA ARG A 167 6.00 -5.31 -19.27
C ARG A 167 5.78 -6.78 -18.94
N GLU A 168 4.64 -7.29 -19.36
CA GLU A 168 4.36 -8.73 -19.25
C GLU A 168 5.16 -9.56 -20.26
N THR A 169 5.57 -8.98 -21.39
CA THR A 169 6.49 -9.66 -22.34
C THR A 169 7.88 -9.85 -21.75
N ASP A 170 8.24 -9.10 -20.72
CA ASP A 170 9.54 -9.23 -20.06
C ASP A 170 9.71 -10.60 -19.40
N GLU A 171 8.61 -11.27 -19.11
CA GLU A 171 8.57 -12.59 -18.49
C GLU A 171 9.12 -13.69 -19.39
N THR A 172 9.09 -13.49 -20.71
CA THR A 172 9.64 -14.45 -21.68
C THR A 172 11.13 -14.23 -21.95
N ILE A 173 11.71 -13.17 -21.38
CA ILE A 173 13.11 -12.81 -21.59
C ILE A 173 13.96 -13.58 -20.59
N THR A 174 14.82 -14.45 -21.12
CA THR A 174 15.74 -15.32 -20.36
C THR A 174 17.18 -14.82 -20.41
N GLU A 175 17.40 -13.63 -20.96
CA GLU A 175 18.71 -13.00 -21.07
C GLU A 175 19.29 -12.70 -19.67
N PRO A 176 20.48 -13.23 -19.31
CA PRO A 176 21.00 -13.12 -17.94
C PRO A 176 21.19 -11.68 -17.43
N VAL A 177 21.68 -10.77 -18.28
CA VAL A 177 21.89 -9.35 -17.91
C VAL A 177 20.54 -8.67 -17.62
N PHE A 178 19.53 -8.94 -18.46
CA PHE A 178 18.17 -8.44 -18.28
C PHE A 178 17.55 -8.94 -16.97
N VAL A 179 17.66 -10.24 -16.69
CA VAL A 179 17.15 -10.87 -15.46
C VAL A 179 17.87 -10.30 -14.23
N ASN A 180 19.20 -10.16 -14.30
CA ASN A 180 20.00 -9.59 -13.21
C ASN A 180 19.59 -8.14 -12.91
N LEU A 181 19.54 -7.26 -13.90
CA LEU A 181 19.13 -5.87 -13.71
C LEU A 181 17.69 -5.75 -13.20
N SER A 182 16.79 -6.60 -13.69
CA SER A 182 15.41 -6.66 -13.21
C SER A 182 15.35 -7.11 -11.75
N PHE A 183 16.16 -8.10 -11.36
CA PHE A 183 16.29 -8.56 -9.98
C PHE A 183 16.86 -7.49 -9.06
N VAL A 184 17.96 -6.83 -9.43
CA VAL A 184 18.57 -5.74 -8.65
C VAL A 184 17.56 -4.62 -8.41
N GLN A 185 16.78 -4.24 -9.43
CA GLN A 185 15.75 -3.22 -9.26
C GLN A 185 14.60 -3.68 -8.34
N ALA A 186 14.12 -4.90 -8.51
CA ALA A 186 13.06 -5.44 -7.66
C ALA A 186 13.51 -5.59 -6.20
N GLN A 187 14.77 -6.00 -5.98
CA GLN A 187 15.42 -6.05 -4.67
C GLN A 187 15.51 -4.65 -4.06
N HIS A 188 16.01 -3.67 -4.80
CA HIS A 188 16.12 -2.29 -4.35
C HIS A 188 14.75 -1.74 -3.91
N ASP A 189 13.70 -1.97 -4.70
CA ASP A 189 12.34 -1.51 -4.37
C ASP A 189 11.77 -2.25 -3.14
N TYR A 190 12.06 -3.55 -3.00
CA TYR A 190 11.72 -4.33 -1.81
C TYR A 190 12.40 -3.78 -0.55
N LEU A 191 13.71 -3.53 -0.59
CA LEU A 191 14.48 -3.06 0.55
C LEU A 191 14.12 -1.63 0.98
N ASN A 192 13.62 -0.82 0.06
CA ASN A 192 13.05 0.50 0.36
C ASN A 192 11.68 0.44 1.07
N GLY A 193 11.13 -0.76 1.33
CA GLY A 193 9.83 -0.90 1.98
C GLY A 193 8.67 -0.49 1.08
N ASN A 194 8.85 -0.60 -0.25
CA ASN A 194 7.78 -0.24 -1.18
C ASN A 194 6.63 -1.26 -1.17
N TYR A 195 6.90 -2.51 -0.80
CA TYR A 195 5.93 -3.58 -0.72
C TYR A 195 5.48 -3.81 0.73
N PRO A 196 4.17 -3.98 1.00
CA PRO A 196 3.71 -4.51 2.28
C PRO A 196 4.07 -6.01 2.33
N VAL A 197 4.89 -6.41 3.29
CA VAL A 197 5.46 -7.76 3.37
C VAL A 197 5.25 -8.31 4.77
N VAL A 198 4.66 -9.50 4.86
CA VAL A 198 4.51 -10.25 6.12
C VAL A 198 5.82 -10.93 6.50
N ARG A 199 5.98 -11.30 7.77
CA ARG A 199 7.27 -11.77 8.33
C ARG A 199 7.78 -13.03 7.64
N GLU A 200 6.89 -13.94 7.34
CA GLU A 200 7.13 -15.24 6.75
C GLU A 200 7.58 -15.09 5.29
N ASP A 201 6.94 -14.20 4.54
CA ASP A 201 7.34 -13.83 3.18
C ASP A 201 8.69 -13.13 3.19
N ALA A 202 8.94 -12.23 4.15
CA ALA A 202 10.23 -11.56 4.27
C ALA A 202 11.39 -12.54 4.54
N ALA A 203 11.14 -13.60 5.33
CA ALA A 203 12.13 -14.67 5.55
C ALA A 203 12.42 -15.45 4.27
N GLN A 204 11.39 -15.78 3.50
CA GLN A 204 11.55 -16.42 2.20
C GLN A 204 12.33 -15.52 1.22
N MET A 205 11.95 -14.25 1.11
CA MET A 205 12.60 -13.28 0.24
C MET A 205 14.05 -13.03 0.64
N CYS A 206 14.37 -13.03 1.94
CA CYS A 206 15.73 -12.96 2.45
C CYS A 206 16.55 -14.18 2.00
N SER A 207 16.04 -15.40 2.19
CA SER A 207 16.75 -16.62 1.79
C SER A 207 17.05 -16.69 0.28
N LEU A 208 16.12 -16.23 -0.56
CA LEU A 208 16.30 -16.14 -2.01
C LEU A 208 17.38 -15.13 -2.39
N GLN A 209 17.44 -13.98 -1.71
CA GLN A 209 18.49 -12.98 -1.95
C GLN A 209 19.88 -13.49 -1.55
N ILE A 210 19.99 -14.24 -0.44
CA ILE A 210 21.25 -14.89 -0.05
C ILE A 210 21.67 -15.92 -1.12
N GLN A 211 20.73 -16.77 -1.59
CA GLN A 211 21.01 -17.75 -2.65
C GLN A 211 21.39 -17.07 -3.98
N ALA A 212 20.75 -15.96 -4.33
CA ALA A 212 21.07 -15.20 -5.54
C ALA A 212 22.48 -14.58 -5.52
N GLU A 213 22.93 -14.13 -4.34
CA GLU A 213 24.23 -13.49 -4.16
C GLU A 213 25.37 -14.53 -4.03
N TYR A 214 25.22 -15.49 -3.12
CA TYR A 214 26.30 -16.38 -2.69
C TYR A 214 26.18 -17.82 -3.23
N GLY A 215 25.04 -18.19 -3.84
CA GLY A 215 24.74 -19.59 -4.16
C GLY A 215 24.76 -20.44 -2.88
N SER A 216 25.19 -21.69 -2.97
CA SER A 216 25.27 -22.63 -1.83
C SER A 216 26.53 -22.47 -0.96
N SER A 217 27.30 -21.39 -1.14
CA SER A 217 28.61 -21.21 -0.49
C SER A 217 28.53 -20.91 1.02
N LEU A 218 27.37 -20.47 1.52
CA LEU A 218 27.18 -20.11 2.93
C LEU A 218 26.38 -21.15 3.74
N LEU A 219 26.07 -22.32 3.18
CA LEU A 219 25.19 -23.31 3.82
C LEU A 219 25.66 -23.73 5.22
N ASP A 220 26.97 -23.82 5.40
CA ASP A 220 27.62 -24.20 6.67
C ASP A 220 28.06 -22.99 7.52
N ASN A 221 27.89 -21.75 7.02
CA ASN A 221 28.33 -20.52 7.68
C ASN A 221 27.13 -19.75 8.24
N GLU A 222 26.66 -20.18 9.41
CA GLU A 222 25.48 -19.57 10.06
C GLU A 222 25.68 -18.09 10.42
N ASP A 223 26.90 -17.67 10.75
CA ASP A 223 27.19 -16.27 11.06
C ASP A 223 27.16 -15.40 9.81
N GLY A 224 27.65 -15.92 8.68
CA GLY A 224 27.51 -15.31 7.36
C GLY A 224 26.05 -15.14 6.95
N ILE A 225 25.19 -16.12 7.24
CA ILE A 225 23.74 -16.00 7.02
C ILE A 225 23.18 -14.87 7.89
N GLY A 226 23.51 -14.86 9.18
CA GLY A 226 23.05 -13.85 10.14
C GLY A 226 23.35 -12.41 9.70
N SER A 227 24.58 -12.13 9.24
CA SER A 227 24.96 -10.79 8.74
C SER A 227 24.16 -10.35 7.51
N ASN A 228 23.74 -11.29 6.64
CA ASN A 228 22.98 -10.97 5.44
C ASN A 228 21.49 -10.70 5.71
N ILE A 229 20.94 -11.15 6.84
CA ILE A 229 19.55 -10.85 7.22
C ILE A 229 19.36 -9.35 7.39
N GLU A 230 20.30 -8.66 8.07
CA GLU A 230 20.23 -7.21 8.25
C GLU A 230 20.37 -6.43 6.92
N LYS A 231 21.00 -7.03 5.91
CA LYS A 231 21.14 -6.48 4.55
C LYS A 231 19.87 -6.69 3.71
N PHE A 232 19.20 -7.83 3.86
CA PHE A 232 18.14 -8.28 2.95
C PHE A 232 16.72 -8.25 3.53
N VAL A 233 16.55 -7.74 4.75
CA VAL A 233 15.24 -7.50 5.39
C VAL A 233 15.13 -6.02 5.73
N THR A 234 13.98 -5.41 5.45
CA THR A 234 13.75 -4.01 5.79
C THR A 234 13.81 -3.80 7.30
N LYS A 235 14.34 -2.65 7.75
CA LYS A 235 14.48 -2.34 9.19
C LYS A 235 13.15 -2.51 9.96
N GLN A 236 12.05 -2.08 9.36
CA GLN A 236 10.71 -2.17 9.96
C GLN A 236 10.29 -3.63 10.21
N VAL A 237 10.51 -4.52 9.24
CA VAL A 237 10.15 -5.94 9.35
C VAL A 237 11.13 -6.67 10.27
N LEU A 238 12.42 -6.33 10.22
CA LEU A 238 13.45 -6.94 11.06
C LEU A 238 13.13 -6.80 12.56
N MET A 239 12.58 -5.65 12.97
CA MET A 239 12.21 -5.37 14.38
C MET A 239 11.00 -6.16 14.91
N THR A 240 10.29 -6.90 14.06
CA THR A 240 9.04 -7.59 14.44
C THR A 240 9.24 -8.95 15.13
N ARG A 241 10.47 -9.49 15.14
CA ARG A 241 10.84 -10.71 15.87
C ARG A 241 12.31 -10.68 16.31
N PRO A 242 12.71 -11.48 17.32
CA PRO A 242 14.10 -11.59 17.75
C PRO A 242 15.05 -12.04 16.63
N ARG A 243 16.32 -11.59 16.70
CA ARG A 243 17.36 -11.94 15.72
C ARG A 243 17.59 -13.45 15.59
N GLU A 244 17.51 -14.20 16.69
CA GLU A 244 17.72 -15.65 16.66
C GLU A 244 16.60 -16.40 15.92
N GLU A 245 15.36 -15.93 16.02
CA GLU A 245 14.24 -16.48 15.25
C GLU A 245 14.40 -16.19 13.75
N TRP A 246 14.87 -14.99 13.39
CA TRP A 246 15.25 -14.67 12.01
C TRP A 246 16.33 -15.61 11.50
N LYS A 247 17.42 -15.79 12.27
CA LYS A 247 18.54 -16.65 11.91
C LYS A 247 18.08 -18.08 11.65
N THR A 248 17.29 -18.63 12.56
CA THR A 248 16.78 -20.01 12.48
C THR A 248 15.91 -20.22 11.23
N ASP A 249 14.91 -19.36 11.02
CA ASP A 249 13.94 -19.50 9.92
C ASP A 249 14.59 -19.24 8.54
N VAL A 250 15.40 -18.19 8.42
CA VAL A 250 16.12 -17.90 7.16
C VAL A 250 17.12 -19.01 6.84
N THR A 251 17.84 -19.54 7.83
CA THR A 251 18.77 -20.65 7.62
C THR A 251 18.06 -21.91 7.12
N ALA A 252 16.92 -22.26 7.72
CA ALA A 252 16.12 -23.41 7.29
C ALA A 252 15.66 -23.27 5.83
N ARG A 253 15.18 -22.09 5.45
CA ARG A 253 14.73 -21.79 4.06
C ARG A 253 15.90 -21.77 3.08
N TYR A 254 17.01 -21.17 3.47
CA TYR A 254 18.21 -21.11 2.63
C TYR A 254 18.79 -22.50 2.38
N ARG A 255 18.84 -23.38 3.39
CA ARG A 255 19.23 -24.79 3.20
C ARG A 255 18.29 -25.54 2.25
N ALA A 256 16.98 -25.25 2.29
CA ALA A 256 16.03 -25.83 1.35
C ALA A 256 16.25 -25.38 -0.13
N LEU A 257 17.03 -24.31 -0.35
CA LEU A 257 17.39 -23.79 -1.67
C LEU A 257 18.75 -24.31 -2.16
N GLU A 258 19.37 -25.31 -1.51
CA GLU A 258 20.70 -25.83 -1.88
C GLU A 258 20.83 -26.20 -3.37
N GLN A 259 19.75 -26.72 -3.97
CA GLN A 259 19.71 -27.15 -5.38
C GLN A 259 19.41 -26.00 -6.36
N PHE A 260 19.06 -24.81 -5.88
CA PHE A 260 18.77 -23.66 -6.75
C PHE A 260 20.08 -23.05 -7.26
N SER A 261 20.16 -22.76 -8.55
CA SER A 261 21.23 -21.88 -9.04
C SER A 261 21.00 -20.43 -8.57
N LYS A 262 22.04 -19.58 -8.68
CA LYS A 262 21.89 -18.14 -8.42
C LYS A 262 20.80 -17.53 -9.31
N GLU A 263 20.68 -18.00 -10.54
CA GLU A 263 19.70 -17.51 -11.50
C GLU A 263 18.28 -17.98 -11.18
N ASP A 264 18.11 -19.24 -10.77
CA ASP A 264 16.81 -19.75 -10.30
C ASP A 264 16.30 -18.97 -9.08
N ALA A 265 17.20 -18.61 -8.17
CA ALA A 265 16.86 -17.79 -7.01
C ALA A 265 16.38 -16.38 -7.41
N ARG A 266 17.06 -15.73 -8.37
CA ARG A 266 16.63 -14.43 -8.93
C ARG A 266 15.27 -14.53 -9.61
N LEU A 267 15.07 -15.55 -10.45
CA LEU A 267 13.81 -15.78 -11.14
C LEU A 267 12.67 -16.05 -10.17
N GLN A 268 12.92 -16.84 -9.11
CA GLN A 268 11.91 -17.12 -8.10
C GLN A 268 11.55 -15.88 -7.28
N PHE A 269 12.54 -15.06 -6.91
CA PHE A 269 12.29 -13.77 -6.25
C PHE A 269 11.40 -12.86 -7.12
N LEU A 270 11.74 -12.72 -8.41
CA LEU A 270 10.94 -11.95 -9.36
C LEU A 270 9.53 -12.52 -9.53
N ARG A 271 9.37 -13.84 -9.56
CA ARG A 271 8.06 -14.51 -9.66
C ARG A 271 7.17 -14.20 -8.46
N ILE A 272 7.72 -14.24 -7.23
CA ILE A 272 6.96 -13.92 -6.01
C ILE A 272 6.43 -12.50 -6.07
N LEU A 273 7.29 -11.49 -6.31
CA LEU A 273 6.86 -10.10 -6.37
C LEU A 273 5.84 -9.87 -7.47
N ARG A 274 6.04 -10.48 -8.64
CA ARG A 274 5.14 -10.37 -9.79
C ARG A 274 3.76 -10.99 -9.52
N SER A 275 3.67 -12.00 -8.66
CA SER A 275 2.40 -12.66 -8.33
C SER A 275 1.46 -11.74 -7.54
N LEU A 276 2.02 -10.73 -6.86
CA LEU A 276 1.26 -9.73 -6.11
C LEU A 276 0.44 -8.84 -7.07
N PRO A 277 -0.77 -8.37 -6.66
CA PRO A 277 -1.57 -7.44 -7.47
C PRO A 277 -0.80 -6.16 -7.84
N TYR A 278 0.04 -5.71 -6.93
CA TYR A 278 0.89 -4.53 -7.07
C TYR A 278 2.35 -4.85 -7.40
N GLY A 279 2.64 -6.08 -7.84
CA GLY A 279 3.97 -6.48 -8.29
C GLY A 279 4.52 -5.53 -9.37
N ASN A 280 5.81 -5.20 -9.26
CA ASN A 280 6.53 -4.32 -10.20
C ASN A 280 5.88 -2.94 -10.39
N SER A 281 5.17 -2.44 -9.37
CA SER A 281 4.60 -1.09 -9.41
C SER A 281 5.68 -0.03 -9.26
N ILE A 282 5.47 1.11 -9.90
CA ILE A 282 6.19 2.34 -9.58
C ILE A 282 5.42 3.06 -8.48
N PHE A 283 6.08 3.37 -7.37
CA PHE A 283 5.46 3.91 -6.17
C PHE A 283 5.67 5.42 -6.07
N PHE A 284 4.58 6.17 -5.86
CA PHE A 284 4.58 7.62 -5.75
C PHE A 284 3.90 8.06 -4.45
N PRO A 285 4.61 8.74 -3.54
CA PRO A 285 3.98 9.31 -2.35
C PRO A 285 3.11 10.50 -2.75
N VAL A 286 1.86 10.52 -2.31
CA VAL A 286 0.91 11.60 -2.60
C VAL A 286 0.09 11.97 -1.36
N LYS A 287 -0.52 13.15 -1.38
CA LYS A 287 -1.53 13.53 -0.36
C LYS A 287 -2.89 13.65 -1.01
N ARG A 288 -3.94 13.24 -0.31
CA ARG A 288 -5.31 13.32 -0.79
C ARG A 288 -5.80 14.77 -0.76
N ILE A 289 -6.32 15.24 -1.89
CA ILE A 289 -7.05 16.51 -2.00
C ILE A 289 -8.54 16.23 -2.00
N GLU A 290 -9.00 15.44 -2.98
CA GLU A 290 -10.41 15.10 -3.17
C GLU A 290 -10.58 13.59 -3.25
N ASP A 291 -11.50 13.08 -2.44
CA ASP A 291 -11.92 11.68 -2.39
C ASP A 291 -13.42 11.66 -2.10
N PRO A 292 -14.26 11.55 -3.14
CA PRO A 292 -15.71 11.62 -3.00
C PRO A 292 -16.32 10.50 -2.14
N ILE A 293 -15.57 9.41 -1.91
CA ILE A 293 -16.04 8.22 -1.19
C ILE A 293 -15.60 8.27 0.27
N GLY A 294 -14.52 9.01 0.57
CA GLY A 294 -14.02 9.22 1.93
C GLY A 294 -13.29 8.03 2.54
N LEU A 295 -12.86 7.06 1.72
CA LEU A 295 -12.20 5.82 2.17
C LEU A 295 -10.67 5.94 2.20
N LEU A 296 -10.09 6.92 1.51
CA LEU A 296 -8.64 7.05 1.39
C LEU A 296 -8.06 7.92 2.51
N PRO A 297 -6.90 7.53 3.10
CA PRO A 297 -6.24 8.33 4.11
C PRO A 297 -5.65 9.62 3.51
N GLY A 298 -5.41 10.63 4.36
CA GLY A 298 -4.86 11.92 3.92
C GLY A 298 -3.47 11.85 3.28
N LYS A 299 -2.63 10.91 3.72
CA LYS A 299 -1.34 10.58 3.10
C LYS A 299 -1.39 9.15 2.59
N LEU A 300 -0.97 8.93 1.36
CA LEU A 300 -1.01 7.62 0.72
C LEU A 300 0.17 7.46 -0.25
N ILE A 301 0.36 6.23 -0.73
CA ILE A 301 1.29 5.92 -1.82
C ILE A 301 0.46 5.34 -2.96
N LEU A 302 0.67 5.83 -4.18
CA LEU A 302 0.12 5.26 -5.40
C LEU A 302 1.12 4.28 -5.99
N GLY A 303 0.72 3.05 -6.26
CA GLY A 303 1.47 2.09 -7.06
C GLY A 303 0.89 1.99 -8.46
N ILE A 304 1.67 2.26 -9.50
CA ILE A 304 1.22 2.15 -10.90
C ILE A 304 1.87 0.92 -11.53
N ASN A 305 1.07 -0.01 -12.05
CA ASN A 305 1.57 -1.16 -12.82
C ASN A 305 0.64 -1.56 -13.98
N LYS A 306 0.93 -2.70 -14.61
CA LYS A 306 0.14 -3.26 -15.72
C LYS A 306 -1.33 -3.55 -15.38
N ARG A 307 -1.68 -3.70 -14.09
CA ARG A 307 -3.06 -3.99 -13.66
C ARG A 307 -3.86 -2.71 -13.40
N GLY A 308 -3.20 -1.63 -12.99
CA GLY A 308 -3.91 -0.40 -12.63
C GLY A 308 -3.16 0.50 -11.65
N VAL A 309 -3.96 1.27 -10.91
CA VAL A 309 -3.53 2.14 -9.83
C VAL A 309 -3.84 1.46 -8.51
N HIS A 310 -2.85 1.29 -7.66
CA HIS A 310 -2.93 0.67 -6.34
C HIS A 310 -2.74 1.73 -5.26
N PHE A 311 -3.52 1.64 -4.18
CA PHE A 311 -3.50 2.60 -3.08
C PHE A 311 -2.93 1.95 -1.82
N PHE A 312 -1.99 2.61 -1.17
CA PHE A 312 -1.35 2.13 0.05
C PHE A 312 -1.37 3.16 1.17
N ARG A 313 -1.52 2.69 2.41
CA ARG A 313 -1.18 3.46 3.61
C ARG A 313 0.35 3.51 3.75
N PRO A 314 0.97 4.67 4.05
CA PRO A 314 2.42 4.77 4.15
C PRO A 314 2.99 4.11 5.42
N VAL A 315 2.31 4.26 6.55
CA VAL A 315 2.76 3.77 7.87
C VAL A 315 1.55 3.30 8.70
N PRO A 316 1.50 2.04 9.16
CA PRO A 316 2.29 0.91 8.62
C PRO A 316 2.01 0.75 7.12
N LYS A 317 2.96 0.20 6.38
CA LYS A 317 2.80 -0.03 4.95
C LYS A 317 1.71 -1.08 4.73
N GLU A 318 0.58 -0.68 4.17
CA GLU A 318 -0.60 -1.54 4.02
C GLU A 318 -1.26 -1.31 2.66
N TYR A 319 -1.67 -2.40 2.00
CA TYR A 319 -2.42 -2.34 0.75
C TYR A 319 -3.90 -2.07 1.04
N LEU A 320 -4.46 -1.04 0.41
CA LEU A 320 -5.85 -0.61 0.65
C LEU A 320 -6.78 -1.10 -0.46
N HIS A 321 -6.57 -0.62 -1.69
CA HIS A 321 -7.45 -0.89 -2.82
C HIS A 321 -6.72 -0.74 -4.15
N SER A 322 -7.36 -1.15 -5.25
CA SER A 322 -6.86 -0.90 -6.60
C SER A 322 -7.97 -0.55 -7.58
N ALA A 323 -7.72 0.41 -8.46
CA ALA A 323 -8.54 0.68 -9.63
C ALA A 323 -7.88 0.07 -10.87
N GLU A 324 -8.58 -0.79 -11.59
CA GLU A 324 -8.08 -1.38 -12.82
C GLU A 324 -7.94 -0.31 -13.92
N LEU A 325 -7.01 -0.51 -14.86
CA LEU A 325 -6.81 0.44 -15.96
C LEU A 325 -8.09 0.71 -16.77
N ARG A 326 -8.98 -0.28 -16.88
CA ARG A 326 -10.24 -0.15 -17.62
C ARG A 326 -11.29 0.72 -16.92
N ASP A 327 -11.17 0.89 -15.61
CA ASP A 327 -12.09 1.72 -14.82
C ASP A 327 -11.66 3.18 -14.79
N ILE A 328 -10.41 3.47 -15.20
CA ILE A 328 -9.88 4.83 -15.32
C ILE A 328 -10.32 5.41 -16.67
N MET A 329 -11.31 6.30 -16.64
CA MET A 329 -11.87 6.94 -17.84
C MET A 329 -11.04 8.12 -18.31
N GLN A 330 -10.45 8.87 -17.38
CA GLN A 330 -9.63 10.03 -17.67
C GLN A 330 -8.62 10.22 -16.55
N PHE A 331 -7.44 10.69 -16.89
CA PHE A 331 -6.44 11.12 -15.93
C PHE A 331 -5.69 12.33 -16.48
N GLY A 332 -5.07 13.08 -15.61
CA GLY A 332 -4.23 14.20 -15.98
C GLY A 332 -3.51 14.77 -14.78
N SER A 333 -2.53 15.62 -15.06
CA SER A 333 -1.69 16.23 -14.04
C SER A 333 -1.58 17.74 -14.24
N SER A 334 -1.25 18.42 -13.14
CA SER A 334 -0.72 19.78 -13.10
C SER A 334 0.63 19.75 -12.38
N SER A 335 1.27 20.91 -12.23
CA SER A 335 2.58 21.01 -11.58
C SER A 335 2.60 20.58 -10.10
N GLN A 336 1.43 20.52 -9.44
CA GLN A 336 1.31 20.17 -8.02
C GLN A 336 0.19 19.16 -7.70
N ALA A 337 -0.50 18.64 -8.71
CA ALA A 337 -1.56 17.66 -8.49
C ALA A 337 -1.69 16.67 -9.64
N VAL A 338 -2.28 15.52 -9.34
CA VAL A 338 -2.74 14.53 -10.31
C VAL A 338 -4.21 14.22 -10.02
N PHE A 339 -5.01 13.99 -11.06
CA PHE A 339 -6.39 13.59 -10.92
C PHE A 339 -6.70 12.34 -11.74
N PHE A 340 -7.67 11.57 -11.25
CA PHE A 340 -8.18 10.37 -11.89
C PHE A 340 -9.70 10.39 -11.86
N LYS A 341 -10.32 10.32 -13.04
CA LYS A 341 -11.74 10.10 -13.20
C LYS A 341 -11.97 8.60 -13.40
N MET A 342 -12.41 7.92 -12.35
CA MET A 342 -12.55 6.46 -12.35
C MET A 342 -13.95 6.02 -11.96
N ARG A 343 -14.36 4.86 -12.47
CA ARG A 343 -15.64 4.23 -12.15
C ARG A 343 -15.51 3.42 -10.87
N VAL A 344 -16.36 3.70 -9.89
CA VAL A 344 -16.49 2.93 -8.65
C VAL A 344 -17.95 2.53 -8.49
N ALA A 345 -18.22 1.22 -8.37
CA ALA A 345 -19.59 0.68 -8.29
C ALA A 345 -20.54 1.21 -9.39
N GLY A 346 -20.03 1.36 -10.61
CA GLY A 346 -20.81 1.88 -11.75
C GLY A 346 -20.87 3.40 -11.87
N VAL A 347 -20.58 4.15 -10.79
CA VAL A 347 -20.63 5.61 -10.71
C VAL A 347 -19.27 6.23 -10.97
N LEU A 348 -19.24 7.39 -11.64
CA LEU A 348 -18.00 8.07 -12.01
C LEU A 348 -17.59 9.06 -10.93
N HIS A 349 -16.40 8.86 -10.35
CA HIS A 349 -15.84 9.71 -9.31
C HIS A 349 -14.53 10.34 -9.79
N ILE A 350 -14.26 11.56 -9.31
CA ILE A 350 -13.00 12.27 -9.54
C ILE A 350 -12.19 12.22 -8.26
N PHE A 351 -11.03 11.62 -8.33
CA PHE A 351 -10.05 11.59 -7.24
C PHE A 351 -8.94 12.57 -7.58
N GLN A 352 -8.51 13.36 -6.60
CA GLN A 352 -7.42 14.32 -6.78
C GLN A 352 -6.39 14.19 -5.67
N PHE A 353 -5.12 14.22 -6.05
CA PHE A 353 -3.98 14.05 -5.16
C PHE A 353 -2.93 15.15 -5.38
N GLU A 354 -2.38 15.69 -4.30
CA GLU A 354 -1.25 16.61 -4.28
C GLU A 354 0.04 15.83 -4.51
N THR A 355 0.80 16.22 -5.55
CA THR A 355 2.11 15.63 -5.87
C THR A 355 2.87 16.51 -6.87
N LYS A 356 4.20 16.53 -6.76
CA LYS A 356 5.08 17.16 -7.76
C LYS A 356 5.39 16.24 -8.94
N GLN A 357 5.11 14.94 -8.81
CA GLN A 357 5.42 13.90 -9.79
C GLN A 357 4.19 13.55 -10.66
N GLY A 358 3.28 14.50 -10.86
CA GLY A 358 2.03 14.26 -11.59
C GLY A 358 2.27 13.80 -13.03
N GLU A 359 3.22 14.45 -13.72
CA GLU A 359 3.60 14.07 -15.09
C GLU A 359 4.19 12.66 -15.16
N ASP A 360 5.04 12.28 -14.21
CA ASP A 360 5.63 10.94 -14.12
C ASP A 360 4.56 9.86 -13.89
N ILE A 361 3.58 10.14 -13.03
CA ILE A 361 2.45 9.24 -12.77
C ILE A 361 1.62 9.06 -14.04
N CYS A 362 1.26 10.15 -14.72
CA CYS A 362 0.47 10.09 -15.96
C CYS A 362 1.24 9.37 -17.07
N MET A 363 2.55 9.60 -17.20
CA MET A 363 3.41 8.93 -18.16
C MET A 363 3.51 7.43 -17.86
N ALA A 364 3.71 7.04 -16.60
CA ALA A 364 3.73 5.62 -16.20
C ALA A 364 2.42 4.93 -16.60
N LEU A 365 1.28 5.56 -16.29
CA LEU A 365 -0.04 5.02 -16.62
C LEU A 365 -0.26 4.94 -18.14
N GLN A 366 0.05 6.01 -18.87
CA GLN A 366 -0.06 6.07 -20.33
C GLN A 366 0.81 5.00 -20.99
N THR A 367 2.00 4.73 -20.45
CA THR A 367 2.90 3.71 -20.97
C THR A 367 2.28 2.31 -20.82
N HIS A 368 1.70 2.00 -19.66
CA HIS A 368 0.99 0.73 -19.46
C HIS A 368 -0.26 0.59 -20.35
N ILE A 369 -1.03 1.66 -20.51
CA ILE A 369 -2.20 1.68 -21.41
C ILE A 369 -1.77 1.44 -22.86
N ASN A 370 -0.72 2.12 -23.32
CA ASN A 370 -0.19 1.96 -24.68
C ASN A 370 0.30 0.53 -24.94
N ASP A 371 1.00 -0.10 -23.98
CA ASP A 371 1.47 -1.49 -24.11
C ASP A 371 0.30 -2.47 -24.25
N ILE A 372 -0.76 -2.29 -23.46
CA ILE A 372 -1.98 -3.12 -23.54
C ILE A 372 -2.72 -2.89 -24.86
N MET A 373 -2.87 -1.63 -25.30
CA MET A 373 -3.52 -1.30 -26.57
C MET A 373 -2.75 -1.90 -27.76
N MET A 374 -1.42 -1.74 -27.80
CA MET A 374 -0.57 -2.27 -28.88
C MET A 374 -0.63 -3.79 -28.96
N LYS A 375 -0.73 -4.50 -27.83
CA LYS A 375 -1.02 -5.94 -27.80
C LYS A 375 -2.40 -6.27 -28.35
N GLY A 376 -3.43 -5.53 -27.95
CA GLY A 376 -4.79 -5.66 -28.48
C GLY A 376 -4.82 -5.52 -30.00
N TYR A 377 -4.15 -4.51 -30.54
CA TYR A 377 -4.02 -4.31 -31.99
C TYR A 377 -3.20 -5.40 -32.66
N SER A 378 -2.10 -5.86 -32.06
CA SER A 378 -1.27 -6.93 -32.64
C SER A 378 -2.01 -8.27 -32.67
N LYS A 379 -2.77 -8.58 -31.61
CA LYS A 379 -3.62 -9.78 -31.52
C LYS A 379 -4.80 -9.68 -32.49
N ALA A 380 -5.49 -8.53 -32.54
CA ALA A 380 -6.57 -8.29 -33.49
C ALA A 380 -6.08 -8.30 -34.94
N LYS A 381 -4.88 -7.79 -35.23
CA LYS A 381 -4.26 -7.86 -36.56
C LYS A 381 -3.81 -9.26 -36.90
N ALA A 382 -3.32 -10.05 -35.95
CA ALA A 382 -3.01 -11.46 -36.17
C ALA A 382 -4.29 -12.29 -36.42
N MET A 383 -5.38 -11.99 -35.71
CA MET A 383 -6.70 -12.60 -35.94
C MET A 383 -7.30 -12.16 -37.28
N ALA A 384 -7.23 -10.87 -37.63
CA ALA A 384 -7.68 -10.34 -38.92
C ALA A 384 -6.80 -10.80 -40.09
N ALA A 385 -5.51 -11.06 -39.88
CA ALA A 385 -4.63 -11.67 -40.87
C ALA A 385 -4.90 -13.18 -41.05
N ALA A 386 -5.41 -13.85 -40.00
CA ALA A 386 -5.90 -15.22 -40.09
C ALA A 386 -7.27 -15.29 -40.79
N GLU A 387 -8.11 -14.26 -40.65
CA GLU A 387 -9.44 -14.15 -41.30
C GLU A 387 -9.39 -13.53 -42.72
N GLY A 388 -8.33 -12.77 -43.05
CA GLY A 388 -8.20 -12.02 -44.31
C GLY A 388 -7.57 -12.77 -45.49
N LYS A 389 -7.22 -14.06 -45.35
CA LYS A 389 -6.77 -14.89 -46.49
C LYS A 389 -7.97 -15.52 -47.22
N GLY A 390 -8.72 -14.66 -47.90
CA GLY A 390 -9.74 -15.03 -48.87
C GLY A 390 -9.90 -13.95 -49.92
N GLY A 391 -8.96 -13.85 -50.89
CA GLY A 391 -9.17 -13.06 -52.11
C GLY A 391 -7.96 -12.33 -52.71
N ALA A 392 -7.18 -13.06 -53.50
CA ALA A 392 -6.45 -12.67 -54.72
C ALA A 392 -5.53 -11.42 -54.78
N GLY A 393 -4.22 -11.70 -54.88
CA GLY A 393 -3.17 -10.79 -55.37
C GLY A 393 -1.80 -11.48 -55.39
N LYS A 394 -1.55 -12.27 -56.44
CA LYS A 394 -0.33 -13.01 -56.82
C LYS A 394 0.99 -12.64 -56.13
N GLU A 395 1.49 -13.56 -55.30
CA GLU A 395 2.80 -14.26 -55.38
C GLU A 395 3.11 -14.82 -53.98
N GLY A 396 2.76 -16.09 -53.77
CA GLY A 396 2.97 -16.79 -52.52
C GLY A 396 2.90 -18.29 -52.75
N LEU A 397 3.86 -19.00 -52.16
CA LEU A 397 4.08 -20.45 -52.23
C LEU A 397 2.80 -21.30 -52.13
N PRO A 398 2.77 -22.50 -52.75
CA PRO A 398 1.57 -23.31 -52.87
C PRO A 398 1.01 -23.70 -51.50
N GLN A 399 -0.24 -23.30 -51.23
CA GLN A 399 -1.01 -23.72 -50.06
C GLN A 399 -1.54 -25.14 -50.30
N ALA A 400 -1.18 -26.07 -49.43
CA ALA A 400 -1.66 -27.45 -49.49
C ALA A 400 -3.18 -27.49 -49.29
N ASN A 401 -3.89 -28.02 -50.29
CA ASN A 401 -5.33 -28.23 -50.25
C ASN A 401 -5.62 -29.57 -49.57
N PHE A 402 -6.00 -29.55 -48.28
CA PHE A 402 -6.23 -30.76 -47.47
C PHE A 402 -7.63 -31.39 -47.70
N GLY A 403 -8.42 -30.86 -48.64
CA GLY A 403 -9.69 -31.43 -49.08
C GLY A 403 -10.90 -31.17 -48.17
N PRO A 404 -12.12 -31.46 -48.64
CA PRO A 404 -13.39 -31.03 -48.00
C PRO A 404 -13.64 -31.64 -46.61
N LYS A 405 -12.99 -32.76 -46.28
CA LYS A 405 -13.06 -33.35 -44.93
C LYS A 405 -12.29 -32.52 -43.89
N TYR A 406 -11.18 -31.90 -44.27
CA TYR A 406 -10.39 -31.05 -43.38
C TYR A 406 -11.11 -29.73 -43.12
N GLU A 407 -11.72 -29.13 -44.15
CA GLU A 407 -12.53 -27.91 -44.01
C GLU A 407 -13.76 -28.14 -43.12
N ALA A 408 -14.46 -29.26 -43.28
CA ALA A 408 -15.57 -29.64 -42.40
C ALA A 408 -15.12 -29.83 -40.94
N HIS A 409 -13.92 -30.40 -40.72
CA HIS A 409 -13.35 -30.56 -39.39
C HIS A 409 -12.98 -29.21 -38.74
N VAL A 410 -12.41 -28.28 -39.52
CA VAL A 410 -12.10 -26.92 -39.05
C VAL A 410 -13.37 -26.15 -38.68
N SER A 411 -14.43 -26.21 -39.50
CA SER A 411 -15.71 -25.59 -39.17
C SER A 411 -16.37 -26.22 -37.94
N GLN A 412 -16.20 -27.54 -37.73
CA GLN A 412 -16.68 -28.20 -36.52
C GLN A 412 -15.91 -27.72 -35.27
N ILE A 413 -14.59 -27.57 -35.36
CA ILE A 413 -13.76 -27.03 -34.26
C ILE A 413 -14.13 -25.58 -33.96
N GLN A 414 -14.35 -24.74 -34.98
CA GLN A 414 -14.77 -23.35 -34.80
C GLN A 414 -16.12 -23.25 -34.09
N LYS A 415 -17.09 -24.11 -34.45
CA LYS A 415 -18.38 -24.18 -33.77
C LYS A 415 -18.24 -24.64 -32.32
N MET A 416 -17.38 -25.64 -32.06
CA MET A 416 -17.08 -26.07 -30.69
C MET A 416 -16.42 -24.96 -29.86
N LEU A 417 -15.56 -24.15 -30.48
CA LEU A 417 -14.92 -23.00 -29.82
C LEU A 417 -15.92 -21.90 -29.50
N GLU A 418 -16.85 -21.57 -30.41
CA GLU A 418 -17.92 -20.61 -30.15
C GLU A 418 -18.86 -21.08 -29.03
N GLU A 419 -19.24 -22.37 -29.03
CA GLU A 419 -20.05 -22.96 -27.97
C GLU A 419 -19.30 -22.98 -26.61
N ALA A 420 -17.99 -23.24 -26.62
CA ALA A 420 -17.14 -23.16 -25.43
C ALA A 420 -17.03 -21.73 -24.90
N ASN A 421 -16.85 -20.73 -25.77
CA ASN A 421 -16.79 -19.33 -25.38
C ASN A 421 -18.13 -18.85 -24.79
N LYS A 422 -19.26 -19.23 -25.38
CA LYS A 422 -20.58 -18.89 -24.84
C LYS A 422 -20.82 -19.49 -23.45
N ARG A 423 -20.38 -20.75 -23.23
CA ARG A 423 -20.42 -21.38 -21.91
C ARG A 423 -19.50 -20.65 -20.91
N ALA A 424 -18.31 -20.23 -21.34
CA ALA A 424 -17.40 -19.46 -20.49
C ALA A 424 -18.02 -18.12 -20.04
N ASP A 425 -18.69 -17.41 -20.94
CA ASP A 425 -19.38 -16.14 -20.63
C ASP A 425 -20.56 -16.32 -19.66
N GLU A 426 -21.36 -17.37 -19.84
CA GLU A 426 -22.48 -17.69 -18.93
C GLU A 426 -21.96 -18.08 -17.53
N MET A 427 -20.82 -18.76 -17.46
CA MET A 427 -20.17 -19.12 -16.20
C MET A 427 -19.55 -17.91 -15.50
N ALA A 428 -18.89 -17.01 -16.24
CA ALA A 428 -18.37 -15.76 -15.68
C ALA A 428 -19.47 -14.90 -15.04
N LYS A 429 -20.67 -14.87 -15.64
CA LYS A 429 -21.84 -14.19 -15.06
C LYS A 429 -22.31 -14.83 -13.75
N LYS A 430 -22.35 -16.17 -13.67
CA LYS A 430 -22.72 -16.89 -12.44
C LYS A 430 -21.68 -16.68 -11.33
N GLU A 431 -20.40 -16.70 -11.68
CA GLU A 431 -19.30 -16.46 -10.75
C GLU A 431 -19.33 -15.02 -10.19
N ALA A 432 -19.66 -14.03 -11.04
CA ALA A 432 -19.85 -12.66 -10.59
C ALA A 432 -21.04 -12.52 -9.62
N ALA A 433 -22.18 -13.17 -9.90
CA ALA A 433 -23.35 -13.14 -9.02
C ALA A 433 -23.08 -13.80 -7.66
N LEU A 434 -22.40 -14.96 -7.63
CA LEU A 434 -22.01 -15.63 -6.38
C LEU A 434 -20.98 -14.81 -5.59
N ARG A 435 -20.07 -14.09 -6.25
CA ARG A 435 -19.15 -13.17 -5.57
C ARG A 435 -19.90 -12.02 -4.92
N GLU A 436 -20.88 -11.43 -5.59
CA GLU A 436 -21.69 -10.35 -5.04
C GLU A 436 -22.48 -10.81 -3.80
N GLU A 437 -23.12 -11.98 -3.87
CA GLU A 437 -23.84 -12.61 -2.75
C GLU A 437 -22.89 -12.87 -1.55
N LYS A 438 -21.72 -13.46 -1.80
CA LYS A 438 -20.69 -13.67 -0.76
C LYS A 438 -20.27 -12.36 -0.09
N THR A 439 -20.04 -11.30 -0.87
CA THR A 439 -19.64 -10.00 -0.30
C THR A 439 -20.77 -9.37 0.53
N ALA A 440 -22.03 -9.62 0.19
CA ALA A 440 -23.17 -9.18 0.99
C ALA A 440 -23.23 -9.92 2.34
N VAL A 441 -23.07 -11.25 2.33
CA VAL A 441 -23.04 -12.07 3.56
C VAL A 441 -21.85 -11.69 4.47
N GLU A 442 -20.69 -11.38 3.89
CA GLU A 442 -19.52 -10.91 4.64
C GLU A 442 -19.75 -9.53 5.28
N ARG A 443 -20.43 -8.62 4.60
CA ARG A 443 -20.82 -7.31 5.16
C ARG A 443 -21.79 -7.47 6.32
N ASP A 444 -22.83 -8.27 6.15
CA ASP A 444 -23.83 -8.53 7.19
C ASP A 444 -23.22 -9.20 8.44
N LEU A 445 -22.19 -10.03 8.25
CA LEU A 445 -21.46 -10.66 9.35
C LEU A 445 -20.61 -9.64 10.12
N GLU A 446 -19.98 -8.71 9.41
CA GLU A 446 -19.18 -7.65 10.04
C GLU A 446 -20.07 -6.67 10.83
N ASP A 447 -21.17 -6.22 10.24
CA ASP A 447 -22.17 -5.39 10.93
C ASP A 447 -22.72 -6.07 12.19
N ALA A 448 -22.88 -7.40 12.16
CA ALA A 448 -23.32 -8.17 13.33
C ALA A 448 -22.24 -8.26 14.42
N LYS A 449 -20.95 -8.35 14.05
CA LYS A 449 -19.83 -8.35 15.00
C LYS A 449 -19.68 -6.99 15.68
N ASP A 450 -19.77 -5.91 14.94
CA ASP A 450 -19.66 -4.55 15.49
C ASP A 450 -20.75 -4.28 16.53
N ARG A 451 -21.99 -4.68 16.22
CA ARG A 451 -23.11 -4.60 17.17
C ARG A 451 -22.90 -5.47 18.40
N LEU A 452 -22.33 -6.67 18.23
CA LEU A 452 -22.01 -7.56 19.34
C LEU A 452 -20.97 -6.93 20.27
N ALA A 453 -19.88 -6.38 19.72
CA ALA A 453 -18.85 -5.71 20.48
C ALA A 453 -19.41 -4.50 21.27
N GLN A 454 -20.26 -3.69 20.63
CA GLN A 454 -20.90 -2.55 21.29
C GLN A 454 -21.82 -3.00 22.44
N LEU A 455 -22.57 -4.09 22.28
CA LEU A 455 -23.40 -4.64 23.35
C LEU A 455 -22.57 -5.24 24.48
N GLU A 456 -21.42 -5.85 24.20
CA GLU A 456 -20.50 -6.36 25.21
C GLU A 456 -19.89 -5.24 26.07
N GLU A 457 -19.48 -4.15 25.44
CA GLU A 457 -18.99 -2.95 26.14
C GLU A 457 -20.08 -2.33 27.03
N ASN A 458 -21.30 -2.17 26.50
CA ASN A 458 -22.43 -1.63 27.23
C ASN A 458 -22.87 -2.52 28.40
N SER A 459 -22.87 -3.85 28.21
CA SER A 459 -23.21 -4.83 29.25
C SER A 459 -22.18 -4.80 30.38
N THR A 460 -20.89 -4.80 30.06
CA THR A 460 -19.80 -4.70 31.05
C THR A 460 -19.92 -3.39 31.86
N SER A 461 -20.15 -2.27 31.17
CA SER A 461 -20.33 -0.95 31.82
C SER A 461 -21.54 -0.92 32.76
N GLN A 462 -22.66 -1.57 32.39
CA GLN A 462 -23.83 -1.67 33.27
C GLN A 462 -23.61 -2.61 34.45
N GLU A 463 -22.87 -3.71 34.28
CA GLU A 463 -22.49 -4.62 35.37
C GLU A 463 -21.60 -3.91 36.40
N ASP A 464 -20.59 -3.15 35.95
CA ASP A 464 -19.73 -2.36 36.82
C ASP A 464 -20.53 -1.30 37.59
N ARG A 465 -21.46 -0.61 36.91
CA ARG A 465 -22.34 0.38 37.54
C ARG A 465 -23.28 -0.25 38.58
N ALA A 466 -23.84 -1.42 38.27
CA ALA A 466 -24.70 -2.16 39.19
C ALA A 466 -23.92 -2.65 40.42
N ALA A 467 -22.71 -3.18 40.24
CA ALA A 467 -21.84 -3.62 41.33
C ALA A 467 -21.46 -2.45 42.27
N ASN A 468 -21.14 -1.28 41.71
CA ASN A 468 -20.80 -0.10 42.50
C ASN A 468 -22.01 0.40 43.32
N MET A 469 -23.20 0.42 42.72
CA MET A 469 -24.42 0.78 43.45
C MET A 469 -24.83 -0.27 44.48
N GLN A 470 -24.60 -1.56 44.23
CA GLN A 470 -24.87 -2.61 45.20
C GLN A 470 -23.96 -2.46 46.43
N SER A 471 -22.68 -2.10 46.24
CA SER A 471 -21.79 -1.77 47.36
C SER A 471 -22.31 -0.59 48.19
N GLU A 472 -22.94 0.39 47.55
CA GLU A 472 -23.51 1.56 48.23
C GLU A 472 -24.81 1.19 48.98
N VAL A 473 -25.63 0.30 48.43
CA VAL A 473 -26.78 -0.30 49.12
C VAL A 473 -26.32 -1.03 50.39
N ASP A 474 -25.26 -1.83 50.31
CA ASP A 474 -24.72 -2.57 51.46
C ASP A 474 -24.18 -1.62 52.54
N ARG A 475 -23.54 -0.51 52.11
CA ARG A 475 -23.05 0.55 53.01
C ARG A 475 -24.19 1.26 53.74
N LEU A 476 -25.22 1.68 52.99
CA LEU A 476 -26.41 2.35 53.56
C LEU A 476 -27.22 1.41 54.46
N SER A 477 -27.33 0.12 54.10
CA SER A 477 -27.99 -0.89 54.92
C SER A 477 -27.28 -1.07 56.27
N SER A 478 -25.94 -1.11 56.24
CA SER A 478 -25.13 -1.17 57.46
C SER A 478 -25.28 0.08 58.32
N ALA A 479 -25.29 1.27 57.71
CA ALA A 479 -25.51 2.54 58.41
C ALA A 479 -26.91 2.62 59.03
N LEU A 480 -27.94 2.17 58.31
CA LEU A 480 -29.31 2.09 58.79
C LEU A 480 -29.42 1.18 60.03
N ALA A 481 -28.79 0.01 60.02
CA ALA A 481 -28.79 -0.90 61.17
C ALA A 481 -28.13 -0.28 62.42
N VAL A 482 -27.11 0.56 62.24
CA VAL A 482 -26.47 1.31 63.33
C VAL A 482 -27.39 2.41 63.84
N ALA A 483 -28.03 3.17 62.94
CA ALA A 483 -28.95 4.25 63.29
C ALA A 483 -30.21 3.72 64.02
N GLU A 484 -30.77 2.59 63.58
CA GLU A 484 -31.90 1.94 64.24
C GLU A 484 -31.55 1.46 65.66
N LYS A 485 -30.36 0.87 65.85
CA LYS A 485 -29.87 0.51 67.19
C LYS A 485 -29.71 1.73 68.10
N LYS A 486 -29.18 2.83 67.56
CA LYS A 486 -29.01 4.10 68.29
C LYS A 486 -30.36 4.71 68.68
N ALA A 487 -31.34 4.70 67.78
CA ALA A 487 -32.69 5.17 68.05
C ALA A 487 -33.39 4.32 69.14
N GLU A 488 -33.29 2.98 69.06
CA GLU A 488 -33.85 2.09 70.07
C GLU A 488 -33.19 2.26 71.44
N GLN A 489 -31.86 2.46 71.47
CA GLN A 489 -31.14 2.78 72.70
C GLN A 489 -31.64 4.09 73.32
N LEU A 490 -31.72 5.18 72.54
CA LEU A 490 -32.21 6.47 73.02
C LEU A 490 -33.67 6.41 73.49
N LYS A 491 -34.49 5.59 72.86
CA LYS A 491 -35.87 5.32 73.28
C LYS A 491 -35.92 4.61 74.62
N SER A 492 -35.12 3.55 74.82
CA SER A 492 -35.02 2.84 76.11
C SER A 492 -34.48 3.74 77.23
N GLU A 493 -33.49 4.59 76.93
CA GLU A 493 -32.92 5.56 77.88
C GLU A 493 -33.91 6.67 78.24
N LYS A 494 -34.80 7.05 77.33
CA LYS A 494 -35.91 7.97 77.57
C LYS A 494 -36.97 7.32 78.46
N GLU A 495 -37.38 6.08 78.17
CA GLU A 495 -38.35 5.34 78.97
C GLU A 495 -37.85 5.07 80.40
N ALA A 496 -36.57 4.72 80.56
CA ALA A 496 -35.92 4.57 81.85
C ALA A 496 -35.89 5.89 82.65
N GLU A 497 -35.64 7.03 81.98
CA GLU A 497 -35.65 8.35 82.61
C GLU A 497 -37.07 8.77 83.03
N VAL A 498 -38.09 8.49 82.21
CA VAL A 498 -39.52 8.69 82.57
C VAL A 498 -39.88 7.87 83.80
N ALA A 499 -39.48 6.60 83.83
CA ALA A 499 -39.76 5.70 84.94
C ALA A 499 -39.04 6.14 86.23
N ALA A 500 -37.78 6.59 86.12
CA ALA A 500 -37.01 7.14 87.24
C ALA A 500 -37.64 8.44 87.78
N ALA A 501 -38.07 9.35 86.89
CA ALA A 501 -38.77 10.57 87.27
C ALA A 501 -40.12 10.29 87.95
N ALA A 502 -40.87 9.28 87.47
CA ALA A 502 -42.14 8.85 88.06
C ALA A 502 -41.96 8.17 89.43
N ALA A 503 -40.86 7.43 89.64
CA ALA A 503 -40.49 6.85 90.93
C ALA A 503 -40.06 7.93 91.94
N ALA A 504 -39.22 8.88 91.52
CA ALA A 504 -38.79 10.02 92.35
C ALA A 504 -39.98 10.91 92.78
N ALA A 505 -40.98 11.08 91.91
CA ALA A 505 -42.22 11.81 92.23
C ALA A 505 -43.11 11.09 93.27
N LYS A 506 -42.94 9.77 93.47
CA LYS A 506 -43.66 8.99 94.50
C LYS A 506 -43.00 9.02 95.87
N GLU A 507 -41.68 9.23 95.95
CA GLU A 507 -40.91 9.29 97.20
C GLU A 507 -40.78 10.71 97.78
N ALA A 508 -40.95 11.76 96.97
CA ALA A 508 -40.82 13.15 97.40
C ALA A 508 -42.09 13.66 98.13
N GLY A 509 -42.10 13.55 99.46
CA GLY A 509 -42.95 14.35 100.34
C GLY A 509 -42.61 15.83 100.23
N ALA A 510 -43.65 16.68 100.29
CA ALA A 510 -43.61 18.10 100.00
C ALA A 510 -42.56 18.88 100.80
N GLU A 511 -41.52 19.39 100.14
CA GLU A 511 -40.74 20.58 100.54
C GLU A 511 -39.86 21.12 99.38
N HIS A 512 -39.39 22.36 99.52
CA HIS A 512 -38.97 23.33 98.49
C HIS A 512 -37.80 22.90 97.54
N GLU A 513 -37.14 21.76 97.78
CA GLU A 513 -36.10 21.18 96.90
C GLU A 513 -36.68 20.38 95.71
N ALA A 514 -37.95 19.96 95.77
CA ALA A 514 -38.59 19.17 94.72
C ALA A 514 -38.73 19.92 93.37
N ALA A 515 -38.85 21.25 93.38
CA ALA A 515 -39.05 22.04 92.16
C ALA A 515 -37.79 22.14 91.28
N ALA A 516 -36.61 22.22 91.89
CA ALA A 516 -35.33 22.28 91.17
C ALA A 516 -34.98 20.92 90.55
N VAL A 517 -35.25 19.83 91.26
CA VAL A 517 -35.05 18.45 90.77
C VAL A 517 -36.03 18.13 89.63
N ALA A 518 -37.30 18.55 89.74
CA ALA A 518 -38.28 18.40 88.67
C ALA A 518 -37.92 19.22 87.40
N ALA A 519 -37.41 20.44 87.56
CA ALA A 519 -36.96 21.26 86.44
C ALA A 519 -35.74 20.67 85.72
N ALA A 520 -34.77 20.15 86.47
CA ALA A 520 -33.60 19.46 85.91
C ALA A 520 -33.99 18.16 85.18
N SER A 521 -34.87 17.35 85.78
CA SER A 521 -35.39 16.13 85.15
C SER A 521 -36.18 16.44 83.87
N ASN A 522 -37.02 17.48 83.87
CA ASN A 522 -37.73 17.93 82.66
C ASN A 522 -36.78 18.41 81.55
N ALA A 523 -35.68 19.08 81.89
CA ALA A 523 -34.67 19.51 80.92
C ALA A 523 -33.92 18.32 80.28
N VAL A 524 -33.55 17.31 81.08
CA VAL A 524 -32.93 16.06 80.60
C VAL A 524 -33.89 15.28 79.69
N MET A 525 -35.16 15.23 80.07
CA MET A 525 -36.24 14.62 79.28
C MET A 525 -36.46 15.30 77.93
N ALA A 526 -36.45 16.64 77.89
CA ALA A 526 -36.57 17.41 76.65
C ALA A 526 -35.35 17.20 75.73
N ALA A 527 -34.14 17.16 76.29
CA ALA A 527 -32.92 16.89 75.54
C ALA A 527 -32.90 15.47 74.94
N LYS A 528 -33.30 14.45 75.71
CA LYS A 528 -33.43 13.07 75.22
C LYS A 528 -34.53 12.93 74.16
N ALA A 529 -35.64 13.67 74.28
CA ALA A 529 -36.70 13.69 73.28
C ALA A 529 -36.23 14.29 71.93
N ALA A 530 -35.50 15.41 71.96
CA ALA A 530 -34.94 16.03 70.76
C ALA A 530 -33.87 15.14 70.10
N ALA A 531 -33.04 14.44 70.90
CA ALA A 531 -32.04 13.50 70.38
C ALA A 531 -32.70 12.27 69.71
N LEU A 532 -33.80 11.76 70.28
CA LEU A 532 -34.58 10.67 69.69
C LEU A 532 -35.23 11.10 68.37
N GLU A 533 -35.86 12.28 68.32
CA GLU A 533 -36.49 12.82 67.10
C GLU A 533 -35.46 13.01 65.97
N SER A 534 -34.25 13.49 66.30
CA SER A 534 -33.15 13.59 65.33
C SER A 534 -32.68 12.23 64.83
N ALA A 535 -32.64 11.20 65.69
CA ALA A 535 -32.24 9.85 65.30
C ALA A 535 -33.32 9.15 64.46
N GLU A 536 -34.60 9.36 64.77
CA GLU A 536 -35.73 8.85 63.97
C GLU A 536 -35.79 9.51 62.58
N ALA A 537 -35.46 10.81 62.48
CA ALA A 537 -35.32 11.51 61.21
C ALA A 537 -34.16 10.95 60.35
N GLU A 538 -33.00 10.66 60.97
CA GLU A 538 -31.84 10.03 60.32
C GLU A 538 -32.19 8.62 59.78
N VAL A 539 -32.92 7.81 60.57
CA VAL A 539 -33.41 6.49 60.14
C VAL A 539 -34.39 6.59 58.97
N SER A 540 -35.29 7.58 58.99
CA SER A 540 -36.26 7.82 57.92
C SER A 540 -35.57 8.19 56.59
N ASP A 541 -34.58 9.09 56.65
CA ASP A 541 -33.80 9.52 55.48
C ASP A 541 -32.99 8.36 54.89
N LEU A 542 -32.28 7.60 55.73
CA LEU A 542 -31.53 6.41 55.28
C LEU A 542 -32.44 5.34 54.65
N LYS A 543 -33.65 5.12 55.19
CA LYS A 543 -34.65 4.21 54.58
C LYS A 543 -35.09 4.68 53.19
N SER A 544 -35.33 5.99 53.04
CA SER A 544 -35.71 6.59 51.76
C SER A 544 -34.60 6.40 50.72
N GLN A 545 -33.35 6.75 51.06
CA GLN A 545 -32.18 6.60 50.18
C GLN A 545 -31.93 5.15 49.80
N LEU A 546 -32.01 4.21 50.76
CA LEU A 546 -31.86 2.78 50.52
C LEU A 546 -32.93 2.26 49.55
N SER A 547 -34.19 2.69 49.72
CA SER A 547 -35.30 2.27 48.85
C SER A 547 -35.14 2.76 47.40
N ALA A 548 -34.62 3.99 47.23
CA ALA A 548 -34.36 4.58 45.93
C ALA A 548 -33.22 3.84 45.20
N LEU A 549 -32.06 3.66 45.87
CA LEU A 549 -30.91 2.95 45.30
C LEU A 549 -31.22 1.49 44.97
N THR A 550 -31.97 0.79 45.84
CA THR A 550 -32.38 -0.60 45.60
C THR A 550 -33.27 -0.71 44.35
N THR A 551 -34.08 0.30 44.06
CA THR A 551 -34.93 0.34 42.87
C THR A 551 -34.08 0.56 41.61
N GLU A 552 -33.09 1.45 41.65
CA GLU A 552 -32.18 1.72 40.53
C GLU A 552 -31.30 0.50 40.18
N VAL A 553 -30.77 -0.20 41.18
CA VAL A 553 -30.01 -1.45 40.98
C VAL A 553 -30.86 -2.50 40.26
N ARG A 554 -32.11 -2.72 40.69
CA ARG A 554 -33.03 -3.67 40.04
C ARG A 554 -33.34 -3.31 38.59
N GLU A 555 -33.43 -2.02 38.29
CA GLU A 555 -33.66 -1.55 36.92
C GLU A 555 -32.45 -1.81 36.03
N LEU A 556 -31.23 -1.59 36.53
CA LEU A 556 -30.00 -1.92 35.82
C LEU A 556 -29.82 -3.42 35.60
N GLU A 557 -30.08 -4.25 36.61
CA GLU A 557 -30.03 -5.71 36.47
C GLU A 557 -31.02 -6.21 35.39
N LYS A 558 -32.22 -5.62 35.35
CA LYS A 558 -33.23 -5.92 34.33
C LYS A 558 -32.76 -5.50 32.93
N ASN A 559 -32.14 -4.33 32.80
CA ASN A 559 -31.60 -3.85 31.54
C ASN A 559 -30.45 -4.73 31.04
N ASN A 560 -29.54 -5.14 31.94
CA ASN A 560 -28.47 -6.06 31.62
C ASN A 560 -29.01 -7.43 31.18
N SER A 561 -30.04 -7.96 31.85
CA SER A 561 -30.71 -9.20 31.42
C SER A 561 -31.28 -9.12 30.00
N ASN A 562 -31.80 -7.95 29.59
CA ASN A 562 -32.28 -7.75 28.23
C ASN A 562 -31.14 -7.69 27.20
N MET A 563 -30.04 -7.01 27.52
CA MET A 563 -28.85 -6.95 26.66
C MET A 563 -28.21 -8.33 26.47
N VAL A 564 -28.17 -9.17 27.52
CA VAL A 564 -27.69 -10.56 27.43
C VAL A 564 -28.55 -11.39 26.47
N LYS A 565 -29.87 -11.19 26.46
CA LYS A 565 -30.77 -11.87 25.49
C LYS A 565 -30.52 -11.40 24.06
N GLU A 566 -30.31 -10.10 23.86
CA GLU A 566 -30.00 -9.52 22.55
C GLU A 566 -28.65 -10.03 22.02
N LYS A 567 -27.64 -10.10 22.90
CA LYS A 567 -26.34 -10.73 22.62
C LYS A 567 -26.50 -12.16 22.12
N GLN A 568 -27.29 -12.98 22.81
CA GLN A 568 -27.53 -14.37 22.42
C GLN A 568 -28.21 -14.47 21.04
N LEU A 569 -29.18 -13.58 20.75
CA LEU A 569 -29.85 -13.55 19.45
C LEU A 569 -28.89 -13.17 18.32
N LEU A 570 -27.99 -12.21 18.54
CA LEU A 570 -26.97 -11.81 17.58
C LEU A 570 -25.94 -12.91 17.34
N GLN A 571 -25.46 -13.58 18.38
CA GLN A 571 -24.56 -14.74 18.25
C GLN A 571 -25.20 -15.85 17.41
N ASN A 572 -26.47 -16.17 17.65
CA ASN A 572 -27.21 -17.14 16.84
C ASN A 572 -27.35 -16.68 15.37
N LYS A 573 -27.51 -15.37 15.13
CA LYS A 573 -27.56 -14.81 13.77
C LYS A 573 -26.20 -14.93 13.07
N MET A 574 -25.10 -14.63 13.77
CA MET A 574 -23.75 -14.77 13.23
C MET A 574 -23.43 -16.22 12.85
N GLU A 575 -23.78 -17.19 13.70
CA GLU A 575 -23.57 -18.61 13.40
C GLU A 575 -24.32 -19.04 12.12
N ARG A 576 -25.52 -18.48 11.87
CA ARG A 576 -26.26 -18.72 10.62
C ARG A 576 -25.56 -18.11 9.40
N LEU A 577 -25.05 -16.89 9.53
CA LEU A 577 -24.32 -16.22 8.45
C LEU A 577 -23.00 -16.92 8.14
N GLU A 578 -22.28 -17.42 9.14
CA GLU A 578 -21.06 -18.22 8.95
C GLU A 578 -21.34 -19.57 8.26
N LYS A 579 -22.46 -20.23 8.62
CA LYS A 579 -22.94 -21.43 7.92
C LYS A 579 -23.32 -21.12 6.47
N ALA A 580 -23.98 -19.99 6.21
CA ALA A 580 -24.29 -19.56 4.85
C ALA A 580 -23.00 -19.33 4.04
N LYS A 581 -22.05 -18.56 4.57
CA LYS A 581 -20.74 -18.29 3.97
C LYS A 581 -19.98 -19.57 3.62
N THR A 582 -19.92 -20.54 4.54
CA THR A 582 -19.23 -21.81 4.30
C THR A 582 -19.94 -22.68 3.27
N SER A 583 -21.29 -22.65 3.22
CA SER A 583 -22.07 -23.36 2.22
C SER A 583 -21.87 -22.78 0.80
N GLU A 584 -21.80 -21.46 0.68
CA GLU A 584 -21.52 -20.76 -0.57
C GLU A 584 -20.10 -21.01 -1.07
N ALA A 585 -19.12 -20.99 -0.16
CA ALA A 585 -17.73 -21.32 -0.48
C ALA A 585 -17.60 -22.76 -1.01
N LYS A 586 -18.34 -23.72 -0.43
CA LYS A 586 -18.39 -25.11 -0.92
C LYS A 586 -19.05 -25.23 -2.28
N LYS A 587 -20.13 -24.47 -2.53
CA LYS A 587 -20.78 -24.44 -3.84
C LYS A 587 -19.84 -23.92 -4.93
N LEU A 588 -19.13 -22.83 -4.64
CA LEU A 588 -18.12 -22.28 -5.55
C LEU A 588 -16.97 -23.27 -5.80
N ALA A 589 -16.50 -23.97 -4.76
CA ALA A 589 -15.46 -24.99 -4.90
C ALA A 589 -15.93 -26.17 -5.77
N SER A 590 -17.16 -26.66 -5.56
CA SER A 590 -17.77 -27.73 -6.38
C SER A 590 -17.94 -27.30 -7.85
N ASP A 591 -18.32 -26.04 -8.09
CA ASP A 591 -18.45 -25.50 -9.45
C ASP A 591 -17.08 -25.36 -10.14
N LEU A 592 -16.00 -25.07 -9.40
CA LEU A 592 -14.62 -25.06 -9.92
C LEU A 592 -14.05 -26.47 -10.15
N GLU A 593 -14.41 -27.44 -9.31
CA GLU A 593 -13.97 -28.83 -9.45
C GLU A 593 -14.64 -29.52 -10.64
N THR A 594 -15.93 -29.27 -10.85
CA THR A 594 -16.64 -29.71 -12.07
C THR A 594 -16.07 -29.06 -13.34
N GLN A 595 -15.56 -27.83 -13.27
CA GLN A 595 -14.82 -27.20 -14.39
C GLN A 595 -13.51 -27.92 -14.71
N THR A 596 -12.74 -28.27 -13.68
CA THR A 596 -11.45 -28.99 -13.86
C THR A 596 -11.69 -30.35 -14.53
N ASN A 597 -12.74 -31.07 -14.12
CA ASN A 597 -13.10 -32.35 -14.70
C ASN A 597 -13.65 -32.25 -16.13
N CYS A 598 -14.39 -31.19 -16.47
CA CYS A 598 -14.84 -30.94 -17.85
C CYS A 598 -13.70 -30.59 -18.81
N VAL A 599 -12.67 -29.87 -18.36
CA VAL A 599 -11.50 -29.55 -19.19
C VAL A 599 -10.61 -30.78 -19.41
N CYS A 600 -10.49 -31.67 -18.42
CA CYS A 600 -9.75 -32.93 -18.56
C CYS A 600 -10.40 -33.96 -19.50
N MET A 601 -11.70 -33.86 -19.79
CA MET A 601 -12.39 -34.76 -20.73
C MET A 601 -12.26 -34.36 -22.21
N VAL A 602 -11.64 -33.21 -22.51
CA VAL A 602 -11.46 -32.69 -23.89
C VAL A 602 -10.00 -32.83 -24.38
N GLN A 603 -9.11 -33.43 -23.59
CA GLN A 603 -7.74 -33.78 -24.00
C GLN A 603 -7.64 -35.18 -24.61
#